data_AF-A0A2D7VXY6-F1
#
_entry.id   AF-A0A2D7VXY6-F1
#
_cell.length_a   1.000
_cell.length_b   1.000
_cell.length_c   1.000
_cell.angle_alpha   90.00
_cell.angle_beta   90.00
_cell.angle_gamma   90.00
#
_symmetry.space_group_name_H-M   'P 1'
#
loop_
_entity.id
_entity.type
_entity.pdbx_description
1 polymer ?
#
loop_
_entity_poly.entity_id
_entity_poly.type
_entity_poly.pdbx_seq_one_letter_code
_entity_poly.pdbx_strand_id
1 'polypeptide(L)'
;MSILDKLFGKVKAPLQDTSKNSLSVQRATQASPDQAAGLVYGGLNNDPITEPIPQYTTAQCEKIISNNTNAWIVLGRDRPNNLASGYGGMGSTGAGSIDLVVGRRPLDPKIYVDPNFRSDAARIHISQRTDVDKNFNLVAGSVGAAEARSAIGMKADEVRIVARSGIKLVTEGRGATNSQGGDIKTTHGIDLIAGNYDGRADGRKQLQPIPRGLEVVDCLLEMMGLIDELAAMVATNSNSLVKTNINLAQHFHISPFMGAPTTPSPTAAVLATSQNTQLFAKCVGPMYTHRINTQTFRVNYLNPAGSNWICSRYNNTN
;
A
#
# COMPACT_ATOMS: atom_id res chain seq x y z
N MET A 1 63.67 11.27 -1.67
CA MET A 1 62.87 11.02 -0.44
C MET A 1 63.37 11.98 0.62
N SER A 2 62.52 12.88 1.09
CA SER A 2 62.87 13.86 2.12
C SER A 2 62.99 13.16 3.48
N ILE A 3 63.91 13.62 4.34
CA ILE A 3 64.05 13.14 5.73
C ILE A 3 62.73 13.30 6.52
N LEU A 4 61.89 14.27 6.14
CA LEU A 4 60.55 14.46 6.70
C LEU A 4 59.59 13.27 6.43
N ASP A 5 59.71 12.59 5.28
CA ASP A 5 58.84 11.45 4.92
C ASP A 5 59.14 10.19 5.75
N LYS A 6 60.37 10.08 6.29
CA LYS A 6 60.78 8.98 7.18
C LYS A 6 60.44 9.24 8.65
N LEU A 7 60.34 10.50 9.07
CA LEU A 7 60.14 10.90 10.47
C LEU A 7 58.67 10.98 10.89
N PHE A 8 57.77 11.38 9.98
CA PHE A 8 56.35 11.56 10.34
C PHE A 8 55.44 10.42 9.92
N GLY A 9 55.96 9.45 9.15
CA GLY A 9 55.11 8.49 8.46
C GLY A 9 54.18 9.22 7.48
N LYS A 10 53.76 8.56 6.40
CA LYS A 10 52.59 9.05 5.69
C LYS A 10 51.45 9.09 6.71
N VAL A 11 50.89 10.28 6.99
CA VAL A 11 49.60 10.38 7.69
C VAL A 11 48.59 9.69 6.80
N LYS A 12 48.50 8.37 6.93
CA LYS A 12 47.46 7.56 6.33
C LYS A 12 46.19 8.02 7.03
N ALA A 13 45.25 8.59 6.28
CA ALA A 13 43.87 8.68 6.73
C ALA A 13 43.49 7.34 7.39
N PRO A 14 42.72 7.33 8.48
CA PRO A 14 42.42 6.09 9.20
C PRO A 14 41.83 5.10 8.20
N LEU A 15 42.61 4.05 7.88
CA LEU A 15 42.11 2.88 7.18
C LEU A 15 40.89 2.43 7.96
N GLN A 16 39.72 2.37 7.32
CA GLN A 16 38.53 1.80 7.96
C GLN A 16 38.93 0.45 8.54
N ASP A 17 38.80 0.31 9.86
CA ASP A 17 39.12 -0.92 10.56
C ASP A 17 38.08 -1.97 10.15
N THR A 18 38.42 -2.73 9.11
CA THR A 18 37.52 -3.73 8.50
C THR A 18 37.12 -4.81 9.48
N SER A 19 37.86 -4.99 10.59
CA SER A 19 37.53 -5.94 11.66
C SER A 19 36.27 -5.53 12.45
N LYS A 20 35.90 -4.24 12.42
CA LYS A 20 34.69 -3.71 13.07
C LYS A 20 33.44 -3.76 12.20
N ASN A 21 33.58 -4.11 10.92
CA ASN A 21 32.44 -4.30 10.03
C ASN A 21 31.63 -5.53 10.46
N SER A 22 30.33 -5.50 10.23
CA SER A 22 29.51 -6.69 10.45
C SER A 22 29.99 -7.85 9.56
N LEU A 23 29.82 -9.09 10.03
CA LEU A 23 30.22 -10.29 9.30
C LEU A 23 29.61 -10.35 7.89
N SER A 24 28.40 -9.81 7.69
CA SER A 24 27.76 -9.72 6.39
C SER A 24 28.47 -8.75 5.44
N VAL A 25 28.92 -7.59 5.94
CA VAL A 25 29.69 -6.62 5.15
C VAL A 25 31.05 -7.20 4.80
N GLN A 26 31.73 -7.84 5.75
CA GLN A 26 33.02 -8.50 5.51
C GLN A 26 32.90 -9.59 4.43
N ARG A 27 31.86 -10.42 4.48
CA ARG A 27 31.57 -11.43 3.45
C ARG A 27 31.25 -10.80 2.10
N ALA A 28 30.47 -9.72 2.07
CA ALA A 28 30.12 -9.03 0.82
C ALA A 28 31.35 -8.38 0.16
N THR A 29 32.29 -7.85 0.96
CA THR A 29 33.54 -7.27 0.43
C THR A 29 34.41 -8.37 -0.18
N GLN A 30 34.57 -9.49 0.54
CA GLN A 30 35.31 -10.68 0.10
C GLN A 30 34.70 -11.40 -1.12
N ALA A 31 33.38 -11.29 -1.29
CA ALA A 31 32.64 -11.90 -2.40
C ALA A 31 32.51 -10.99 -3.64
N SER A 32 33.12 -9.80 -3.63
CA SER A 32 33.13 -8.97 -4.84
C SER A 32 33.92 -9.69 -5.96
N PRO A 33 33.40 -9.72 -7.20
CA PRO A 33 34.09 -10.34 -8.34
C PRO A 33 35.52 -9.80 -8.54
N ASP A 34 35.74 -8.55 -8.16
CA ASP A 34 37.01 -7.83 -8.33
C ASP A 34 38.10 -8.34 -7.37
N GLN A 35 37.72 -8.74 -6.15
CA GLN A 35 38.64 -9.38 -5.21
C GLN A 35 38.97 -10.82 -5.61
N ALA A 36 38.02 -11.54 -6.21
CA ALA A 36 38.25 -12.88 -6.77
C ALA A 36 39.22 -12.86 -7.98
N ALA A 37 39.30 -11.73 -8.70
CA ALA A 37 40.26 -11.49 -9.77
C ALA A 37 41.67 -11.06 -9.28
N GLY A 38 41.91 -11.01 -7.96
CA GLY A 38 43.24 -10.74 -7.38
C GLY A 38 43.63 -9.27 -7.27
N LEU A 39 42.71 -8.33 -7.55
CA LEU A 39 42.95 -6.90 -7.41
C LEU A 39 42.73 -6.48 -5.94
N VAL A 40 43.76 -6.68 -5.12
CA VAL A 40 43.75 -6.22 -3.73
C VAL A 40 44.41 -4.83 -3.67
N TYR A 41 43.73 -3.87 -3.03
CA TYR A 41 44.20 -2.49 -2.77
C TYR A 41 44.18 -1.46 -3.92
N GLY A 42 43.48 -1.73 -5.03
CA GLY A 42 43.12 -0.69 -6.00
C GLY A 42 42.03 0.24 -5.45
N GLY A 43 42.09 1.54 -5.73
CA GLY A 43 41.00 2.48 -5.44
C GLY A 43 40.84 2.99 -4.01
N LEU A 44 41.87 2.84 -3.15
CA LEU A 44 41.89 3.51 -1.84
C LEU A 44 41.72 5.03 -2.03
N ASN A 45 40.91 5.68 -1.18
CA ASN A 45 40.59 7.11 -1.29
C ASN A 45 39.92 7.54 -2.62
N ASN A 46 39.21 6.64 -3.30
CA ASN A 46 38.63 6.87 -4.64
C ASN A 46 39.67 7.01 -5.76
N ASP A 47 40.86 6.42 -5.59
CA ASP A 47 41.80 6.28 -6.70
C ASP A 47 41.18 5.44 -7.84
N PRO A 48 41.64 5.61 -9.09
CA PRO A 48 41.17 4.77 -10.19
C PRO A 48 41.44 3.29 -9.92
N ILE A 49 40.40 2.46 -10.06
CA ILE A 49 40.47 1.00 -10.02
C ILE A 49 40.02 0.44 -11.37
N THR A 50 40.62 -0.68 -11.79
CA THR A 50 40.19 -1.40 -12.99
C THR A 50 39.11 -2.40 -12.59
N GLU A 51 37.90 -2.19 -13.08
CA GLU A 51 36.75 -3.07 -12.86
C GLU A 51 36.37 -3.78 -14.18
N PRO A 52 35.78 -4.98 -14.13
CA PRO A 52 35.24 -5.68 -15.29
C PRO A 52 33.91 -5.05 -15.73
N ILE A 53 34.00 -3.85 -16.30
CA ILE A 53 32.85 -3.05 -16.74
C ILE A 53 32.44 -3.50 -18.15
N PRO A 54 31.17 -3.84 -18.39
CA PRO A 54 30.70 -4.22 -19.71
C PRO A 54 30.65 -3.03 -20.68
N GLN A 55 30.69 -3.31 -21.98
CA GLN A 55 30.56 -2.27 -23.01
C GLN A 55 29.09 -2.02 -23.30
N TYR A 56 28.65 -0.76 -23.31
CA TYR A 56 27.26 -0.43 -23.59
C TYR A 56 26.98 -0.34 -25.09
N THR A 57 25.96 -1.04 -25.58
CA THR A 57 25.52 -0.95 -26.98
C THR A 57 24.83 0.40 -27.20
N THR A 58 25.49 1.34 -27.87
CA THR A 58 25.00 2.70 -28.04
C THR A 58 24.07 2.82 -29.26
N ALA A 59 22.90 3.42 -29.11
CA ALA A 59 22.09 3.83 -30.25
C ALA A 59 22.61 5.14 -30.86
N GLN A 60 22.39 5.37 -32.16
CA GLN A 60 22.88 6.58 -32.85
C GLN A 60 22.35 7.91 -32.27
N CYS A 61 21.18 7.87 -31.65
CA CYS A 61 20.55 9.04 -31.03
C CYS A 61 20.87 9.20 -29.53
N GLU A 62 21.66 8.30 -28.95
CA GLU A 62 22.02 8.34 -27.53
C GLU A 62 23.28 9.17 -27.29
N LYS A 63 23.24 10.00 -26.26
CA LYS A 63 24.39 10.64 -25.68
C LYS A 63 24.65 10.04 -24.30
N ILE A 64 25.81 9.42 -24.14
CA ILE A 64 26.19 8.72 -22.92
C ILE A 64 27.25 9.53 -22.19
N ILE A 65 27.04 9.70 -20.89
CA ILE A 65 28.01 10.27 -19.96
C ILE A 65 28.37 9.16 -18.99
N SER A 66 29.65 8.78 -18.95
CA SER A 66 30.17 7.75 -18.06
C SER A 66 31.60 8.03 -17.68
N ASN A 67 32.05 7.35 -16.63
CA ASN A 67 33.42 7.38 -16.13
C ASN A 67 34.03 5.97 -16.18
N ASN A 68 35.21 5.79 -15.61
CA ASN A 68 35.88 4.47 -15.50
C ASN A 68 35.26 3.58 -14.41
N THR A 69 33.99 3.77 -14.07
CA THR A 69 33.23 2.93 -13.14
C THR A 69 31.95 2.46 -13.83
N ASN A 70 31.27 1.47 -13.26
CA ASN A 70 30.00 0.94 -13.76
C ASN A 70 28.82 1.91 -13.48
N ALA A 71 28.91 3.15 -13.98
CA ALA A 71 27.93 4.21 -13.80
C ALA A 71 27.72 5.01 -15.10
N TRP A 72 26.47 5.12 -15.54
CA TRP A 72 26.11 5.79 -16.79
C TRP A 72 24.88 6.69 -16.64
N ILE A 73 24.92 7.80 -17.37
CA ILE A 73 23.78 8.64 -17.71
C ILE A 73 23.57 8.52 -19.21
N VAL A 74 22.42 7.99 -19.62
CA VAL A 74 22.07 7.86 -21.04
C VAL A 74 20.94 8.82 -21.37
N LEU A 75 21.22 9.79 -22.22
CA LEU A 75 20.24 10.72 -22.78
C LEU A 75 19.88 10.24 -24.17
N GLY A 76 18.61 9.94 -24.43
CA GLY A 76 18.23 9.39 -25.72
C GLY A 76 16.73 9.23 -25.87
N ARG A 77 16.34 8.14 -26.51
CA ARG A 77 14.93 7.76 -26.68
C ARG A 77 14.62 6.51 -25.88
N ASP A 78 13.33 6.34 -25.56
CA ASP A 78 12.82 5.23 -24.77
C ASP A 78 13.27 3.88 -25.33
N ARG A 79 14.14 3.20 -24.59
CA ARG A 79 14.76 1.94 -24.99
C ARG A 79 14.98 1.04 -23.77
N PRO A 80 14.01 0.16 -23.44
CA PRO A 80 14.08 -0.68 -22.26
C PRO A 80 14.98 -1.92 -22.41
N ASN A 81 15.33 -2.29 -23.64
CA ASN A 81 16.16 -3.46 -23.98
C ASN A 81 16.99 -3.16 -25.25
N ASN A 82 16.98 -4.04 -26.26
CA ASN A 82 17.74 -3.88 -27.51
C ASN A 82 17.40 -2.60 -28.31
N LEU A 83 18.16 -2.33 -29.37
CA LEU A 83 18.00 -1.15 -30.25
C LEU A 83 16.61 -1.00 -30.88
N ALA A 84 15.87 -2.11 -31.06
CA ALA A 84 14.53 -2.10 -31.63
C ALA A 84 13.41 -2.01 -30.56
N SER A 85 13.77 -1.99 -29.27
CA SER A 85 12.81 -1.99 -28.17
C SER A 85 12.31 -0.59 -27.81
N GLY A 86 11.18 -0.54 -27.11
CA GLY A 86 10.58 0.69 -26.61
C GLY A 86 10.08 1.60 -27.71
N TYR A 87 9.62 2.79 -27.31
CA TYR A 87 9.06 3.75 -28.27
C TYR A 87 10.15 4.43 -29.13
N GLY A 88 11.40 4.42 -28.67
CA GLY A 88 12.57 4.83 -29.45
C GLY A 88 12.85 3.90 -30.62
N GLY A 89 12.87 2.59 -30.38
CA GLY A 89 13.09 1.56 -31.42
C GLY A 89 11.96 1.48 -32.44
N MET A 90 10.72 1.76 -32.03
CA MET A 90 9.56 1.86 -32.92
C MET A 90 9.52 3.15 -33.74
N GLY A 91 10.43 4.10 -33.50
CA GLY A 91 10.47 5.38 -34.21
C GLY A 91 9.44 6.42 -33.74
N SER A 92 8.72 6.18 -32.64
CA SER A 92 7.61 7.02 -32.16
C SER A 92 8.07 8.41 -31.67
N THR A 93 7.47 9.49 -32.18
CA THR A 93 7.80 10.86 -31.74
C THR A 93 7.45 11.09 -30.25
N GLY A 94 8.16 12.00 -29.58
CA GLY A 94 7.92 12.30 -28.16
C GLY A 94 8.29 11.15 -27.21
N ALA A 95 9.30 10.35 -27.58
CA ALA A 95 9.82 9.25 -26.78
C ALA A 95 11.17 9.61 -26.14
N GLY A 96 11.38 10.87 -25.73
CA GLY A 96 12.62 11.27 -25.06
C GLY A 96 12.75 10.57 -23.71
N SER A 97 13.96 10.11 -23.38
CA SER A 97 14.24 9.45 -22.10
C SER A 97 15.60 9.84 -21.51
N ILE A 98 15.65 9.80 -20.19
CA ILE A 98 16.86 9.91 -19.39
C ILE A 98 16.94 8.64 -18.55
N ASP A 99 18.04 7.93 -18.68
CA ASP A 99 18.28 6.70 -17.94
C ASP A 99 19.53 6.86 -17.09
N LEU A 100 19.34 6.84 -15.77
CA LEU A 100 20.40 6.86 -14.77
C LEU A 100 20.58 5.44 -14.25
N VAL A 101 21.70 4.81 -14.60
CA VAL A 101 21.93 3.39 -14.28
C VAL A 101 23.33 3.15 -13.76
N VAL A 102 23.41 2.32 -12.71
CA VAL A 102 24.65 1.86 -12.12
C VAL A 102 24.60 0.33 -11.97
N GLY A 103 25.76 -0.31 -12.11
CA GLY A 103 25.87 -1.76 -11.97
C GLY A 103 25.13 -2.54 -13.07
N ARG A 104 25.36 -2.21 -14.34
CA ARG A 104 24.84 -3.03 -15.46
C ARG A 104 25.46 -4.42 -15.40
N ARG A 105 24.66 -5.41 -15.80
CA ARG A 105 25.06 -6.82 -15.85
C ARG A 105 24.87 -7.42 -17.24
N PRO A 106 25.63 -8.47 -17.59
CA PRO A 106 26.71 -9.13 -16.81
C PRO A 106 27.99 -8.27 -16.70
N LEU A 107 28.81 -8.54 -15.68
CA LEU A 107 30.12 -7.90 -15.47
C LEU A 107 31.17 -8.59 -16.34
N ASP A 108 31.21 -8.27 -17.63
CA ASP A 108 32.22 -8.77 -18.56
C ASP A 108 32.63 -7.70 -19.58
N PRO A 109 33.90 -7.25 -19.60
CA PRO A 109 34.36 -6.21 -20.51
C PRO A 109 34.37 -6.62 -21.99
N LYS A 110 34.21 -7.91 -22.31
CA LYS A 110 34.17 -8.42 -23.68
C LYS A 110 32.76 -8.43 -24.27
N ILE A 111 31.75 -8.21 -23.45
CA ILE A 111 30.35 -8.31 -23.84
C ILE A 111 29.75 -6.92 -24.01
N TYR A 112 29.04 -6.75 -25.12
CA TYR A 112 28.15 -5.61 -25.32
C TYR A 112 26.82 -5.86 -24.62
N VAL A 113 26.41 -4.93 -23.77
CA VAL A 113 25.18 -5.02 -22.98
C VAL A 113 24.18 -3.96 -23.41
N ASP A 114 22.94 -4.39 -23.55
CA ASP A 114 21.77 -3.52 -23.66
C ASP A 114 21.25 -3.14 -22.26
N PRO A 115 20.38 -2.12 -22.14
CA PRO A 115 19.62 -1.85 -20.92
C PRO A 115 18.87 -3.11 -20.46
N ASN A 116 18.95 -3.44 -19.16
CA ASN A 116 18.18 -4.54 -18.61
C ASN A 116 17.57 -4.15 -17.26
N PHE A 117 16.29 -3.81 -17.30
CA PHE A 117 15.54 -3.29 -16.16
C PHE A 117 15.37 -4.32 -15.04
N ARG A 118 15.65 -5.60 -15.30
CA ARG A 118 15.57 -6.68 -14.32
C ARG A 118 16.90 -6.96 -13.63
N SER A 119 17.97 -7.14 -14.41
CA SER A 119 19.26 -7.60 -13.88
C SER A 119 20.18 -6.48 -13.38
N ASP A 120 20.00 -5.25 -13.87
CA ASP A 120 20.83 -4.12 -13.47
C ASP A 120 20.61 -3.80 -11.98
N ALA A 121 21.68 -3.38 -11.30
CA ALA A 121 21.68 -3.22 -9.85
C ALA A 121 20.74 -2.10 -9.39
N ALA A 122 20.96 -0.87 -9.87
CA ALA A 122 20.08 0.26 -9.55
C ALA A 122 19.87 1.17 -10.77
N ARG A 123 18.64 1.68 -10.89
CA ARG A 123 18.18 2.43 -12.05
C ARG A 123 17.08 3.43 -11.67
N ILE A 124 17.17 4.63 -12.25
CA ILE A 124 16.06 5.58 -12.37
C ILE A 124 15.85 5.82 -13.87
N HIS A 125 14.73 5.30 -14.38
CA HIS A 125 14.33 5.50 -15.78
C HIS A 125 13.25 6.57 -15.85
N ILE A 126 13.50 7.64 -16.60
CA ILE A 126 12.57 8.73 -16.84
C ILE A 126 12.27 8.75 -18.33
N SER A 127 11.01 8.61 -18.72
CA SER A 127 10.64 8.57 -20.13
C SER A 127 9.32 9.30 -20.38
N GLN A 128 9.26 10.06 -21.47
CA GLN A 128 8.06 10.78 -21.92
C GLN A 128 6.97 9.82 -22.44
N ARG A 129 7.38 8.67 -22.97
CA ARG A 129 6.49 7.62 -23.48
C ARG A 129 7.16 6.26 -23.29
N THR A 130 6.64 5.47 -22.37
CA THR A 130 7.13 4.13 -22.03
C THR A 130 5.99 3.26 -21.54
N ASP A 131 6.23 1.95 -21.54
CA ASP A 131 5.41 0.95 -20.85
C ASP A 131 6.14 0.54 -19.56
N VAL A 132 6.06 1.37 -18.51
CA VAL A 132 6.94 1.22 -17.33
C VAL A 132 6.72 -0.10 -16.60
N ASP A 133 5.47 -0.53 -16.42
CA ASP A 133 5.14 -1.76 -15.70
C ASP A 133 5.62 -2.99 -16.45
N LYS A 134 5.52 -2.99 -17.78
CA LYS A 134 6.05 -4.05 -18.62
C LYS A 134 7.58 -4.12 -18.53
N ASN A 135 8.25 -2.97 -18.53
CA ASN A 135 9.71 -2.91 -18.46
C ASN A 135 10.26 -3.45 -17.14
N PHE A 136 9.61 -3.12 -16.02
CA PHE A 136 9.98 -3.61 -14.68
C PHE A 136 9.30 -4.93 -14.29
N ASN A 137 8.44 -5.47 -15.15
CA ASN A 137 7.63 -6.66 -14.91
C ASN A 137 6.77 -6.55 -13.62
N LEU A 138 6.07 -5.43 -13.49
CA LEU A 138 5.18 -5.12 -12.37
C LEU A 138 3.76 -5.63 -12.63
N VAL A 139 3.08 -6.04 -11.56
CA VAL A 139 1.66 -6.36 -11.60
C VAL A 139 0.81 -5.12 -11.78
N ALA A 140 -0.36 -5.26 -12.40
CA ALA A 140 -1.22 -4.13 -12.74
C ALA A 140 -1.88 -3.49 -11.51
N GLY A 141 -2.15 -4.26 -10.45
CA GLY A 141 -2.82 -3.75 -9.26
C GLY A 141 -4.23 -3.22 -9.56
N SER A 142 -4.68 -2.22 -8.81
CA SER A 142 -5.97 -1.54 -9.03
C SER A 142 -5.84 -0.32 -9.93
N VAL A 143 -4.66 0.33 -9.95
CA VAL A 143 -4.35 1.49 -10.80
C VAL A 143 -4.23 1.10 -12.27
N GLY A 144 -3.83 -0.14 -12.56
CA GLY A 144 -3.63 -0.66 -13.90
C GLY A 144 -2.21 -0.41 -14.44
N ALA A 145 -1.92 -0.99 -15.60
CA ALA A 145 -0.63 -0.81 -16.26
C ALA A 145 -0.59 0.50 -17.06
N ALA A 146 0.52 1.22 -16.97
CA ALA A 146 0.79 2.42 -17.74
C ALA A 146 1.41 2.06 -19.10
N GLU A 147 0.62 2.22 -20.17
CA GLU A 147 1.02 1.98 -21.54
C GLU A 147 1.10 3.28 -22.34
N ALA A 148 2.20 3.46 -23.08
CA ALA A 148 2.49 4.67 -23.84
C ALA A 148 2.31 5.94 -23.00
N ARG A 149 2.76 5.97 -21.73
CA ARG A 149 2.64 7.14 -20.85
C ARG A 149 3.99 7.69 -20.43
N SER A 150 4.00 8.94 -19.98
CA SER A 150 5.16 9.48 -19.28
C SER A 150 5.25 8.82 -17.92
N ALA A 151 6.41 8.27 -17.58
CA ALA A 151 6.60 7.56 -16.33
C ALA A 151 8.03 7.69 -15.83
N ILE A 152 8.16 7.55 -14.51
CA ILE A 152 9.42 7.42 -13.80
C ILE A 152 9.39 6.09 -13.07
N GLY A 153 10.35 5.21 -13.37
CA GLY A 153 10.55 3.94 -12.67
C GLY A 153 11.84 3.96 -11.87
N MET A 154 11.78 3.53 -10.61
CA MET A 154 12.93 3.43 -9.72
C MET A 154 13.10 1.99 -9.25
N LYS A 155 14.31 1.45 -9.39
CA LYS A 155 14.66 0.10 -8.93
C LYS A 155 16.02 0.11 -8.25
N ALA A 156 16.11 -0.55 -7.11
CA ALA A 156 17.33 -0.91 -6.40
C ALA A 156 16.98 -2.05 -5.42
N ASP A 157 17.99 -2.64 -4.76
CA ASP A 157 17.75 -3.59 -3.66
C ASP A 157 17.05 -2.89 -2.48
N GLU A 158 17.38 -1.62 -2.22
CA GLU A 158 16.74 -0.79 -1.20
C GLU A 158 16.48 0.62 -1.76
N VAL A 159 15.24 1.10 -1.63
CA VAL A 159 14.86 2.49 -1.97
C VAL A 159 14.34 3.16 -0.70
N ARG A 160 15.05 4.21 -0.25
CA ARG A 160 14.65 5.02 0.91
C ARG A 160 14.33 6.45 0.45
N ILE A 161 13.10 6.91 0.68
CA ILE A 161 12.69 8.29 0.44
C ILE A 161 12.68 9.02 1.79
N VAL A 162 13.61 9.95 1.98
CA VAL A 162 13.83 10.63 3.27
C VAL A 162 13.60 12.13 3.10
N ALA A 163 12.73 12.71 3.93
CA ALA A 163 12.48 14.14 4.01
C ALA A 163 12.57 14.63 5.45
N ARG A 164 13.10 15.85 5.67
CA ARG A 164 13.22 16.45 7.01
C ARG A 164 11.92 17.08 7.54
N SER A 165 10.98 17.41 6.65
CA SER A 165 9.72 18.06 7.03
C SER A 165 8.51 17.17 6.76
N GLY A 166 8.33 16.70 5.51
CA GLY A 166 7.25 15.78 5.18
C GLY A 166 7.33 15.28 3.74
N ILE A 167 6.52 14.27 3.43
CA ILE A 167 6.36 13.68 2.08
C ILE A 167 4.88 13.74 1.73
N LYS A 168 4.54 14.18 0.52
CA LYS A 168 3.18 14.17 -0.01
C LYS A 168 3.17 13.42 -1.35
N LEU A 169 2.28 12.44 -1.48
CA LEU A 169 1.99 11.72 -2.72
C LEU A 169 0.60 12.13 -3.19
N VAL A 170 0.48 12.67 -4.39
CA VAL A 170 -0.76 13.23 -4.93
C VAL A 170 -1.00 12.71 -6.34
N THR A 171 -2.25 12.34 -6.63
CA THR A 171 -2.70 12.04 -7.98
C THR A 171 -3.68 13.12 -8.45
N GLU A 172 -3.42 13.69 -9.62
CA GLU A 172 -4.31 14.65 -10.28
C GLU A 172 -5.42 13.85 -10.98
N GLY A 173 -6.60 13.81 -10.35
CA GLY A 173 -7.70 12.93 -10.73
C GLY A 173 -8.47 13.38 -11.97
N ARG A 174 -9.75 13.01 -12.03
CA ARG A 174 -10.65 13.37 -13.14
C ARG A 174 -10.60 14.88 -13.44
N GLY A 175 -10.41 15.22 -14.71
CA GLY A 175 -10.37 16.62 -15.19
C GLY A 175 -8.97 17.19 -15.38
N ALA A 176 -7.92 16.48 -14.97
CA ALA A 176 -6.55 16.81 -15.36
C ALA A 176 -6.20 16.20 -16.74
N THR A 177 -5.17 16.75 -17.39
CA THR A 177 -4.66 16.29 -18.68
C THR A 177 -3.35 15.53 -18.48
N ASN A 178 -3.18 14.39 -19.15
CA ASN A 178 -1.92 13.66 -19.15
C ASN A 178 -0.86 14.31 -20.05
N SER A 179 0.37 13.78 -20.04
CA SER A 179 1.51 14.29 -20.82
C SER A 179 1.32 14.25 -22.34
N GLN A 180 0.26 13.62 -22.84
CA GLN A 180 -0.09 13.52 -24.26
C GLN A 180 -1.29 14.38 -24.63
N GLY A 181 -1.77 15.23 -23.71
CA GLY A 181 -2.93 16.09 -23.91
C GLY A 181 -4.27 15.36 -23.84
N GLY A 182 -4.29 14.11 -23.36
CA GLY A 182 -5.53 13.36 -23.15
C GLY A 182 -6.11 13.58 -21.76
N ASP A 183 -7.43 13.70 -21.67
CA ASP A 183 -8.12 13.88 -20.40
C ASP A 183 -8.10 12.62 -19.53
N ILE A 184 -7.81 12.81 -18.24
CA ILE A 184 -7.94 11.79 -17.21
C ILE A 184 -9.43 11.66 -16.86
N LYS A 185 -10.04 10.54 -17.28
CA LYS A 185 -11.48 10.27 -17.09
C LYS A 185 -11.83 9.78 -15.69
N THR A 186 -10.89 9.10 -15.04
CA THR A 186 -11.07 8.44 -13.74
C THR A 186 -9.95 8.85 -12.81
N THR A 187 -10.29 9.09 -11.55
CA THR A 187 -9.28 9.31 -10.51
C THR A 187 -8.68 7.97 -10.12
N HIS A 188 -7.37 7.83 -10.32
CA HIS A 188 -6.58 6.71 -9.81
C HIS A 188 -5.93 7.14 -8.49
N GLY A 189 -5.77 6.22 -7.54
CA GLY A 189 -5.07 6.50 -6.29
C GLY A 189 -3.70 5.84 -6.24
N ILE A 190 -3.35 5.37 -5.04
CA ILE A 190 -2.03 4.82 -4.74
C ILE A 190 -2.18 3.36 -4.32
N ASP A 191 -1.46 2.48 -5.02
CA ASP A 191 -1.36 1.07 -4.65
C ASP A 191 -0.03 0.80 -3.94
N LEU A 192 -0.11 0.17 -2.77
CA LEU A 192 1.03 -0.30 -1.99
C LEU A 192 1.11 -1.82 -2.11
N ILE A 193 1.98 -2.33 -3.00
CA ILE A 193 2.01 -3.75 -3.36
C ILE A 193 3.28 -4.41 -2.81
N ALA A 194 3.10 -5.34 -1.87
CA ALA A 194 4.15 -6.22 -1.41
C ALA A 194 4.28 -7.46 -2.32
N GLY A 195 5.52 -7.88 -2.61
CA GLY A 195 5.81 -9.13 -3.32
C GLY A 195 5.48 -9.15 -4.81
N ASN A 196 5.16 -8.01 -5.42
CA ASN A 196 4.75 -7.91 -6.83
C ASN A 196 3.64 -8.92 -7.19
N TYR A 197 2.62 -8.99 -6.34
CA TYR A 197 1.52 -9.95 -6.42
C TYR A 197 0.21 -9.27 -6.02
N ASP A 198 -0.81 -9.35 -6.88
CA ASP A 198 -2.10 -8.65 -6.73
C ASP A 198 -3.32 -9.60 -6.70
N GLY A 199 -3.09 -10.90 -6.90
CA GLY A 199 -4.11 -11.96 -6.83
C GLY A 199 -4.12 -12.68 -5.48
N ARG A 200 -5.18 -13.40 -5.14
CA ARG A 200 -5.22 -14.28 -3.97
C ARG A 200 -5.65 -15.68 -4.43
N ALA A 201 -5.12 -16.73 -3.79
CA ALA A 201 -5.41 -18.12 -4.16
C ALA A 201 -6.91 -18.50 -4.03
N ASP A 202 -7.69 -17.71 -3.28
CA ASP A 202 -9.13 -17.87 -3.06
C ASP A 202 -10.01 -17.13 -4.10
N GLY A 203 -9.41 -16.55 -5.14
CA GLY A 203 -10.12 -15.81 -6.19
C GLY A 203 -10.58 -14.40 -5.79
N ARG A 204 -10.27 -13.94 -4.57
CA ARG A 204 -10.51 -12.55 -4.16
C ARG A 204 -9.34 -11.67 -4.59
N LYS A 205 -9.60 -10.37 -4.80
CA LYS A 205 -8.51 -9.39 -4.98
C LYS A 205 -7.69 -9.33 -3.69
N GLN A 206 -6.37 -9.53 -3.79
CA GLN A 206 -5.50 -9.45 -2.61
C GLN A 206 -5.36 -8.00 -2.14
N LEU A 207 -5.34 -7.08 -3.10
CA LEU A 207 -5.30 -5.66 -2.85
C LEU A 207 -6.61 -5.20 -2.19
N GLN A 208 -6.51 -4.74 -0.95
CA GLN A 208 -7.61 -4.27 -0.13
C GLN A 208 -7.52 -2.75 0.08
N PRO A 209 -8.67 -2.06 0.13
CA PRO A 209 -8.68 -0.62 0.38
C PRO A 209 -8.27 -0.31 1.82
N ILE A 210 -7.46 0.73 2.01
CA ILE A 210 -6.96 1.14 3.33
C ILE A 210 -8.11 1.74 4.16
N PRO A 211 -8.33 1.34 5.43
CA PRO A 211 -9.34 1.93 6.29
C PRO A 211 -9.14 3.44 6.53
N ARG A 212 -10.24 4.20 6.53
CA ARG A 212 -10.30 5.62 6.85
C ARG A 212 -10.56 5.78 8.34
N GLY A 213 -9.55 6.21 9.10
CA GLY A 213 -9.59 6.20 10.57
C GLY A 213 -10.81 6.89 11.20
N LEU A 214 -11.18 8.08 10.72
CA LEU A 214 -12.35 8.81 11.26
C LEU A 214 -13.66 8.07 10.99
N GLU A 215 -13.84 7.55 9.77
CA GLU A 215 -15.05 6.79 9.38
C GLU A 215 -15.17 5.48 10.15
N VAL A 216 -14.03 4.86 10.48
CA VAL A 216 -13.99 3.68 11.35
C VAL A 216 -14.41 4.05 12.77
N VAL A 217 -13.95 5.18 13.30
CA VAL A 217 -14.38 5.66 14.63
C VAL A 217 -15.89 5.92 14.65
N ASP A 218 -16.42 6.62 13.65
CA ASP A 218 -17.86 6.89 13.53
C ASP A 218 -18.67 5.60 13.40
N CYS A 219 -18.19 4.65 12.59
CA CYS A 219 -18.77 3.31 12.48
C CYS A 219 -18.82 2.59 13.84
N LEU A 220 -17.75 2.64 14.63
CA LEU A 220 -17.70 1.96 15.93
C LEU A 220 -18.62 2.64 16.95
N LEU A 221 -18.69 3.98 16.97
CA LEU A 221 -19.56 4.74 17.86
C LEU A 221 -21.04 4.48 17.54
N GLU A 222 -21.42 4.48 16.26
CA GLU A 222 -22.79 4.19 15.84
C GLU A 222 -23.16 2.74 16.16
N MET A 223 -22.23 1.80 15.97
CA MET A 223 -22.43 0.40 16.37
C MET A 223 -22.63 0.26 17.89
N MET A 224 -21.87 0.99 18.71
CA MET A 224 -22.08 1.02 20.16
C MET A 224 -23.46 1.58 20.52
N GLY A 225 -23.89 2.66 19.85
CA GLY A 225 -25.23 3.23 20.04
C GLY A 225 -26.34 2.22 19.72
N LEU A 226 -26.19 1.44 18.64
CA LEU A 226 -27.10 0.34 18.31
C LEU A 226 -27.13 -0.73 19.42
N ILE A 227 -25.97 -1.10 19.97
CA ILE A 227 -25.90 -2.08 21.07
C ILE A 227 -26.59 -1.53 22.33
N ASP A 228 -26.40 -0.25 22.65
CA ASP A 228 -27.03 0.42 23.80
C ASP A 228 -28.55 0.51 23.65
N GLU A 229 -29.06 0.83 22.46
CA GLU A 229 -30.49 0.79 22.15
C GLU A 229 -31.07 -0.61 22.37
N LEU A 230 -30.38 -1.64 21.90
CA LEU A 230 -30.80 -3.03 22.09
C LEU A 230 -30.82 -3.39 23.58
N ALA A 231 -29.78 -3.04 24.33
CA ALA A 231 -29.71 -3.27 25.76
C ALA A 231 -30.87 -2.57 26.51
N ALA A 232 -31.21 -1.33 26.13
CA ALA A 232 -32.32 -0.59 26.72
C ALA A 232 -33.69 -1.25 26.44
N MET A 233 -33.90 -1.78 25.23
CA MET A 233 -35.12 -2.54 24.90
C MET A 233 -35.21 -3.83 25.72
N VAL A 234 -34.11 -4.59 25.84
CA VAL A 234 -34.06 -5.81 26.64
C VAL A 234 -34.31 -5.52 28.13
N ALA A 235 -33.69 -4.48 28.68
CA ALA A 235 -33.91 -4.06 30.07
C ALA A 235 -35.38 -3.67 30.31
N THR A 236 -36.00 -2.97 29.36
CA THR A 236 -37.41 -2.60 29.43
C THR A 236 -38.32 -3.84 29.41
N ASN A 237 -38.05 -4.81 28.54
CA ASN A 237 -38.78 -6.07 28.49
C ASN A 237 -38.67 -6.85 29.82
N SER A 238 -37.45 -7.03 30.32
CA SER A 238 -37.20 -7.72 31.60
C SER A 238 -37.91 -7.04 32.78
N ASN A 239 -37.89 -5.71 32.86
CA ASN A 239 -38.60 -4.97 33.90
C ASN A 239 -40.12 -5.16 33.82
N SER A 240 -40.70 -5.18 32.62
CA SER A 240 -42.14 -5.45 32.44
C SER A 240 -42.53 -6.87 32.87
N LEU A 241 -41.68 -7.86 32.58
CA LEU A 241 -41.90 -9.24 33.03
C LEU A 241 -41.84 -9.36 34.56
N VAL A 242 -40.85 -8.74 35.21
CA VAL A 242 -40.73 -8.75 36.68
C VAL A 242 -41.99 -8.15 37.33
N LYS A 243 -42.48 -7.01 36.83
CA LYS A 243 -43.71 -6.38 37.35
C LYS A 243 -44.94 -7.28 37.21
N THR A 244 -45.06 -7.96 36.07
CA THR A 244 -46.17 -8.88 35.80
C THR A 244 -46.09 -10.10 36.73
N ASN A 245 -44.89 -10.65 36.94
CA ASN A 245 -44.67 -11.79 37.83
C ASN A 245 -44.96 -11.45 39.30
N ILE A 246 -44.57 -10.26 39.78
CA ILE A 246 -44.91 -9.80 41.15
C ILE A 246 -46.42 -9.73 41.32
N ASN A 247 -47.13 -9.16 40.34
CA ASN A 247 -48.58 -9.04 40.42
C ASN A 247 -49.27 -10.41 40.40
N LEU A 248 -48.79 -11.34 39.57
CA LEU A 248 -49.31 -12.70 39.51
C LEU A 248 -49.01 -13.50 40.80
N ALA A 249 -47.84 -13.31 41.41
CA ALA A 249 -47.48 -14.00 42.66
C ALA A 249 -48.37 -13.55 43.85
N GLN A 250 -48.85 -12.32 43.83
CA GLN A 250 -49.75 -11.76 44.84
C GLN A 250 -51.24 -11.96 44.48
N HIS A 251 -51.52 -12.62 43.36
CA HIS A 251 -52.88 -12.79 42.85
C HIS A 251 -53.56 -14.03 43.44
N PHE A 252 -54.83 -13.88 43.78
CA PHE A 252 -55.70 -14.95 44.24
C PHE A 252 -57.14 -14.73 43.75
N HIS A 253 -57.90 -15.82 43.60
CA HIS A 253 -59.33 -15.80 43.33
C HIS A 253 -60.07 -16.47 44.49
N ILE A 254 -61.06 -15.80 45.06
CA ILE A 254 -61.97 -16.40 46.04
C ILE A 254 -63.27 -16.74 45.29
N SER A 255 -63.48 -18.03 44.99
CA SER A 255 -64.76 -18.51 44.42
C SER A 255 -65.73 -18.88 45.54
N PRO A 256 -66.93 -18.26 45.59
CA PRO A 256 -67.97 -18.68 46.52
C PRO A 256 -68.71 -19.96 46.07
N PHE A 257 -68.39 -20.55 44.91
CA PHE A 257 -69.18 -21.62 44.30
C PHE A 257 -68.30 -22.74 43.70
N MET A 258 -68.03 -23.78 44.51
CA MET A 258 -67.68 -25.17 44.11
C MET A 258 -66.86 -25.36 42.81
N GLY A 259 -65.80 -24.58 42.59
CA GLY A 259 -64.90 -24.74 41.44
C GLY A 259 -65.36 -24.16 40.11
N ALA A 260 -66.41 -23.34 40.07
CA ALA A 260 -66.80 -22.61 38.85
C ALA A 260 -65.76 -21.52 38.49
N PRO A 261 -65.48 -21.25 37.19
CA PRO A 261 -64.59 -20.18 36.77
C PRO A 261 -65.03 -18.83 37.34
N THR A 262 -64.12 -18.10 37.99
CA THR A 262 -64.39 -16.73 38.49
C THR A 262 -63.98 -15.69 37.45
N THR A 263 -64.54 -14.48 37.52
CA THR A 263 -64.21 -13.39 36.62
C THR A 263 -62.71 -13.03 36.70
N PRO A 264 -62.07 -12.58 35.60
CA PRO A 264 -60.68 -12.15 35.61
C PRO A 264 -60.43 -11.08 36.68
N SER A 265 -59.26 -11.13 37.34
CA SER A 265 -58.92 -10.16 38.38
C SER A 265 -58.82 -8.74 37.78
N PRO A 266 -59.60 -7.76 38.29
CA PRO A 266 -59.52 -6.37 37.82
C PRO A 266 -58.13 -5.77 38.02
N THR A 267 -57.43 -6.12 39.12
CA THR A 267 -56.09 -5.61 39.40
C THR A 267 -55.04 -6.17 38.44
N ALA A 268 -55.13 -7.46 38.09
CA ALA A 268 -54.25 -8.07 37.10
C ALA A 268 -54.54 -7.55 35.69
N ALA A 269 -55.81 -7.36 35.32
CA ALA A 269 -56.20 -6.84 34.01
C ALA A 269 -55.68 -5.40 33.77
N VAL A 270 -55.80 -4.52 34.76
CA VAL A 270 -55.30 -3.13 34.66
C VAL A 270 -53.78 -3.10 34.53
N LEU A 271 -53.07 -3.88 35.36
CA LEU A 271 -51.61 -3.94 35.30
C LEU A 271 -51.11 -4.56 33.99
N ALA A 272 -51.70 -5.68 33.54
CA ALA A 272 -51.35 -6.30 32.27
C ALA A 272 -51.55 -5.34 31.08
N THR A 273 -52.66 -4.60 31.06
CA THR A 273 -52.91 -3.58 30.02
C THR A 273 -51.86 -2.47 30.06
N SER A 274 -51.51 -1.98 31.26
CA SER A 274 -50.47 -0.95 31.42
C SER A 274 -49.08 -1.42 30.97
N GLN A 275 -48.71 -2.66 31.32
CA GLN A 275 -47.40 -3.23 30.97
C GLN A 275 -47.33 -3.57 29.48
N ASN A 276 -48.40 -4.10 28.89
CA ASN A 276 -48.46 -4.33 27.45
C ASN A 276 -48.30 -3.04 26.65
N THR A 277 -48.93 -1.95 27.11
CA THR A 277 -48.77 -0.63 26.48
C THR A 277 -47.32 -0.13 26.57
N GLN A 278 -46.68 -0.26 27.74
CA GLN A 278 -45.27 0.11 27.92
C GLN A 278 -44.32 -0.76 27.09
N LEU A 279 -44.55 -2.08 27.07
CA LEU A 279 -43.75 -3.03 26.31
C LEU A 279 -43.85 -2.74 24.81
N PHE A 280 -45.06 -2.46 24.32
CA PHE A 280 -45.24 -2.10 22.92
C PHE A 280 -44.52 -0.80 22.57
N ALA A 281 -44.72 0.26 23.37
CA ALA A 281 -44.18 1.59 23.10
C ALA A 281 -42.65 1.66 23.22
N LYS A 282 -42.04 0.94 24.16
CA LYS A 282 -40.61 1.08 24.50
C LYS A 282 -39.73 -0.11 24.11
N CYS A 283 -40.33 -1.24 23.73
CA CYS A 283 -39.58 -2.42 23.27
C CYS A 283 -40.02 -2.80 21.85
N VAL A 284 -41.28 -3.24 21.66
CA VAL A 284 -41.70 -3.85 20.39
C VAL A 284 -41.64 -2.85 19.22
N GLY A 285 -42.17 -1.64 19.37
CA GLY A 285 -42.10 -0.60 18.34
C GLY A 285 -40.65 -0.22 17.98
N PRO A 286 -39.81 0.17 18.96
CA PRO A 286 -38.40 0.45 18.72
C PRO A 286 -37.61 -0.70 18.11
N MET A 287 -37.94 -1.98 18.38
CA MET A 287 -37.26 -3.14 17.77
C MET A 287 -37.35 -3.14 16.24
N TYR A 288 -38.47 -2.72 15.66
CA TYR A 288 -38.60 -2.61 14.20
C TYR A 288 -37.71 -1.50 13.65
N THR A 289 -37.66 -0.36 14.33
CA THR A 289 -36.80 0.77 13.96
C THR A 289 -35.33 0.37 14.06
N HIS A 290 -34.95 -0.29 15.15
CA HIS A 290 -33.60 -0.79 15.37
C HIS A 290 -33.15 -1.76 14.27
N ARG A 291 -34.04 -2.64 13.79
CA ARG A 291 -33.76 -3.51 12.64
C ARG A 291 -33.48 -2.70 11.36
N ILE A 292 -34.20 -1.61 11.11
CA ILE A 292 -33.95 -0.73 9.95
C ILE A 292 -32.61 0.00 10.14
N ASN A 293 -32.32 0.49 11.35
CA ASN A 293 -31.08 1.19 11.67
C ASN A 293 -29.86 0.28 11.44
N THR A 294 -29.91 -0.99 11.87
CA THR A 294 -28.82 -1.95 11.65
C THR A 294 -28.57 -2.24 10.15
N GLN A 295 -29.62 -2.25 9.31
CA GLN A 295 -29.42 -2.38 7.86
C GLN A 295 -28.84 -1.11 7.25
N THR A 296 -29.31 0.05 7.69
CA THR A 296 -28.81 1.36 7.24
C THR A 296 -27.33 1.53 7.60
N PHE A 297 -26.96 1.17 8.82
CA PHE A 297 -25.58 1.08 9.29
C PHE A 297 -24.71 0.25 8.33
N ARG A 298 -25.15 -0.95 7.94
CA ARG A 298 -24.42 -1.82 7.00
C ARG A 298 -24.24 -1.16 5.63
N VAL A 299 -25.27 -0.51 5.10
CA VAL A 299 -25.20 0.17 3.81
C VAL A 299 -24.27 1.39 3.87
N ASN A 300 -24.30 2.14 4.97
CA ASN A 300 -23.51 3.35 5.10
C ASN A 300 -22.02 3.06 5.27
N TYR A 301 -21.66 2.13 6.16
CA TYR A 301 -20.26 1.88 6.54
C TYR A 301 -19.62 0.70 5.84
N LEU A 302 -20.38 -0.36 5.52
CA LEU A 302 -19.81 -1.63 5.03
C LEU A 302 -19.98 -1.84 3.53
N ASN A 303 -20.67 -0.93 2.83
CA ASN A 303 -20.83 -0.99 1.38
C ASN A 303 -20.01 0.12 0.71
N PRO A 304 -19.21 -0.19 -0.34
CA PRO A 304 -18.50 0.82 -1.11
C PRO A 304 -19.40 1.93 -1.69
N ALA A 305 -20.69 1.69 -1.90
CA ALA A 305 -21.62 2.73 -2.35
C ALA A 305 -22.03 3.72 -1.24
N GLY A 306 -21.82 3.38 0.03
CA GLY A 306 -22.17 4.21 1.18
C GLY A 306 -21.29 5.47 1.27
N SER A 307 -21.87 6.58 1.70
CA SER A 307 -21.13 7.84 1.91
C SER A 307 -20.02 7.68 2.94
N ASN A 308 -20.32 6.95 4.01
CA ASN A 308 -19.43 6.76 5.17
C ASN A 308 -18.67 5.44 5.08
N TRP A 309 -18.46 4.93 3.86
CA TRP A 309 -17.79 3.64 3.69
C TRP A 309 -16.42 3.65 4.37
N ILE A 310 -16.16 2.67 5.23
CA ILE A 310 -15.03 2.71 6.15
C ILE A 310 -13.66 2.64 5.46
N CYS A 311 -13.58 2.27 4.18
CA CYS A 311 -12.32 2.17 3.46
C CYS A 311 -12.13 3.28 2.42
N SER A 312 -10.89 3.47 1.99
CA SER A 312 -10.52 4.40 0.92
C SER A 312 -11.02 3.90 -0.43
N ARG A 313 -11.52 4.82 -1.27
CA ARG A 313 -11.95 4.53 -2.65
C ARG A 313 -10.80 4.45 -3.65
N TYR A 314 -9.63 4.96 -3.27
CA TYR A 314 -8.54 5.18 -4.20
C TYR A 314 -7.24 4.51 -3.77
N ASN A 315 -7.02 4.31 -2.46
CA ASN A 315 -5.73 3.81 -1.96
C ASN A 315 -5.87 2.40 -1.40
N ASN A 316 -4.99 1.50 -1.85
CA ASN A 316 -5.07 0.07 -1.53
C ASN A 316 -3.71 -0.50 -1.11
N THR A 317 -3.75 -1.62 -0.38
CA THR A 317 -2.59 -2.39 0.08
C THR A 317 -2.93 -3.88 0.14
N ASN A 318 -1.96 -4.78 -0.01
CA ASN A 318 -2.13 -6.23 0.17
C ASN A 318 -1.53 -6.77 1.48
#